data_AF-X5PQA8-F1
#
_entry.id   AF-X5PQA8-F1
#
_cell.length_a   1.000
_cell.length_b   1.000
_cell.length_c   1.000
_cell.angle_alpha   90.00
_cell.angle_beta   90.00
_cell.angle_gamma   90.00
#
_symmetry.space_group_name_H-M   'P 1'
#
loop_
_entity.id
_entity.type
_entity.pdbx_description
1 polymer ?
#
loop_
_entity_poly.entity_id
_entity_poly.type
_entity_poly.pdbx_seq_one_letter_code
_entity_poly.pdbx_strand_id
1 'polypeptide(L)'
;MSLSGNVTLQPGVYVVQGGMKVNANAVVAGSGVTIFMAGSNTVSMNGNAKVTLSAPTSGAYSGVLFYGDRTGTAAQSTFNGTADSLLTGAIYFPRQQVNYLGNFSGNGGCTQVVADTIQWSGSTTIKQNCKGLGMDDIPAALSVQLVE
;
A
#
# COMPACT_ATOMS: atom_id res chain seq x y z
N MET A 1 2.92 -5.51 -15.05
CA MET A 1 4.17 -5.83 -14.34
C MET A 1 3.90 -6.97 -13.37
N SER A 2 4.61 -8.09 -13.48
CA SER A 2 4.46 -9.23 -12.57
C SER A 2 5.78 -9.46 -11.83
N LEU A 3 5.74 -9.45 -10.50
CA LEU A 3 6.88 -9.71 -9.63
C LEU A 3 6.83 -11.15 -9.13
N SER A 4 7.95 -11.88 -9.27
CA SER A 4 8.14 -13.25 -8.78
C SER A 4 9.58 -13.42 -8.29
N GLY A 5 9.81 -14.37 -7.38
CA GLY A 5 11.12 -14.58 -6.76
C GLY A 5 11.53 -13.40 -5.87
N ASN A 6 12.83 -13.12 -5.79
CA ASN A 6 13.39 -12.07 -4.94
C ASN A 6 13.62 -10.81 -5.77
N VAL A 7 12.94 -9.72 -5.41
CA VAL A 7 13.00 -8.43 -6.12
C VAL A 7 13.33 -7.34 -5.12
N THR A 8 14.36 -6.56 -5.41
CA THR A 8 14.72 -5.37 -4.63
C THR A 8 14.53 -4.13 -5.48
N LEU A 9 13.61 -3.27 -5.08
CA LEU A 9 13.39 -1.97 -5.68
C LEU A 9 14.38 -0.96 -5.09
N GLN A 10 15.15 -0.32 -5.94
CA GLN A 10 15.99 0.81 -5.54
C GLN A 10 15.10 2.04 -5.23
N PRO A 11 15.56 2.96 -4.37
CA PRO A 11 14.83 4.19 -4.08
C PRO A 11 14.47 4.94 -5.37
N GLY A 12 13.24 5.45 -5.47
CA GLY A 12 12.77 6.14 -6.67
C GLY A 12 11.27 6.00 -6.93
N VAL A 13 10.83 6.65 -8.01
CA VAL A 13 9.44 6.63 -8.47
C VAL A 13 9.27 5.64 -9.61
N TYR A 14 8.37 4.67 -9.43
CA TYR A 14 8.03 3.65 -10.40
C TYR A 14 6.66 3.96 -11.00
N VAL A 15 6.64 4.39 -12.26
CA VAL A 15 5.39 4.64 -13.00
C VAL A 15 4.96 3.36 -13.71
N VAL A 16 3.88 2.75 -13.24
CA VAL A 16 3.34 1.51 -13.76
C VAL A 16 2.16 1.82 -14.69
N GLN A 17 2.37 1.60 -15.99
CA GLN A 17 1.35 1.82 -17.04
C GLN A 17 0.43 0.62 -17.29
N GLY A 18 0.57 -0.45 -16.49
CA GLY A 18 -0.29 -1.63 -16.52
C GLY A 18 -0.59 -2.14 -15.11
N GLY A 19 -1.35 -3.22 -14.99
CA GLY A 19 -1.59 -3.86 -13.69
C GLY A 19 -0.28 -4.33 -13.04
N MET A 20 -0.16 -4.15 -11.72
CA MET A 20 0.95 -4.66 -10.91
C MET A 20 0.50 -5.92 -10.17
N LYS A 21 1.18 -7.04 -10.39
CA LYS A 21 0.91 -8.30 -9.70
C LYS A 21 2.12 -8.76 -8.92
N VAL A 22 1.95 -9.05 -7.63
CA VAL A 22 2.95 -9.73 -6.80
C VAL A 22 2.50 -11.18 -6.62
N ASN A 23 3.25 -12.12 -7.18
CA ASN A 23 2.88 -13.53 -7.14
C ASN A 23 3.11 -14.14 -5.75
N ALA A 24 2.44 -15.26 -5.48
CA ALA A 24 2.69 -16.05 -4.28
C ALA A 24 4.19 -16.41 -4.16
N ASN A 25 4.71 -16.41 -2.94
CA ASN A 25 6.12 -16.68 -2.62
C ASN A 25 7.13 -15.65 -3.17
N ALA A 26 6.68 -14.54 -3.76
CA ALA A 26 7.58 -13.45 -4.10
C ALA A 26 8.07 -12.75 -2.82
N VAL A 27 9.34 -12.38 -2.80
CA VAL A 27 9.96 -11.55 -1.76
C VAL A 27 10.32 -10.22 -2.39
N VAL A 28 9.54 -9.18 -2.08
CA VAL A 28 9.73 -7.84 -2.62
C VAL A 28 10.19 -6.90 -1.51
N ALA A 29 11.35 -6.26 -1.69
CA ALA A 29 11.91 -5.32 -0.73
C ALA A 29 12.23 -3.98 -1.39
N GLY A 30 12.10 -2.87 -0.67
CA GLY A 30 12.46 -1.55 -1.18
C GLY A 30 12.27 -0.46 -0.15
N SER A 31 13.15 0.54 -0.16
CA SER A 31 13.09 1.69 0.74
C SER A 31 13.18 2.98 -0.05
N GLY A 32 12.40 3.98 0.33
CA GLY A 32 12.34 5.25 -0.39
C GLY A 32 11.71 5.12 -1.77
N VAL A 33 10.68 4.28 -1.90
CA VAL A 33 10.03 3.99 -3.17
C VAL A 33 8.61 4.54 -3.22
N THR A 34 8.22 5.03 -4.38
CA THR A 34 6.84 5.40 -4.68
C THR A 34 6.39 4.66 -5.93
N ILE A 35 5.26 3.96 -5.86
CA ILE A 35 4.68 3.22 -6.97
C ILE A 35 3.44 3.98 -7.45
N PHE A 36 3.54 4.57 -8.63
CA PHE A 36 2.47 5.31 -9.29
C PHE A 36 1.75 4.40 -10.29
N MET A 37 0.46 4.14 -10.08
CA MET A 37 -0.41 3.37 -10.95
C MET A 37 -1.13 4.34 -11.91
N ALA A 38 -0.72 4.34 -13.19
CA ALA A 38 -1.32 5.24 -14.18
C ALA A 38 -2.72 4.78 -14.61
N GLY A 39 -3.65 5.71 -14.86
CA GLY A 39 -5.02 5.41 -15.26
C GLY A 39 -5.77 4.52 -14.25
N SER A 40 -6.55 3.57 -14.75
CA SER A 40 -7.35 2.64 -13.92
C SER A 40 -6.61 1.33 -13.58
N ASN A 41 -5.27 1.33 -13.65
CA ASN A 41 -4.48 0.15 -13.35
C ASN A 41 -4.55 -0.20 -11.85
N THR A 42 -4.47 -1.50 -11.57
CA THR A 42 -4.69 -2.03 -10.22
C THR A 42 -3.46 -2.76 -9.70
N VAL A 43 -3.39 -2.85 -8.38
CA VAL A 43 -2.40 -3.64 -7.66
C VAL A 43 -3.06 -4.93 -7.17
N SER A 44 -2.39 -6.06 -7.36
CA SER A 44 -2.82 -7.35 -6.81
C SER A 44 -1.63 -8.03 -6.15
N MET A 45 -1.66 -8.11 -4.82
CA MET A 45 -0.70 -8.88 -4.04
C MET A 45 -1.34 -10.19 -3.57
N ASN A 46 -0.61 -11.29 -3.69
CA ASN A 46 -1.10 -12.60 -3.26
C ASN A 46 -0.69 -12.88 -1.81
N GLY A 47 -1.55 -13.54 -1.03
CA GLY A 47 -1.38 -13.66 0.43
C GLY A 47 -0.15 -14.43 0.91
N ASN A 48 0.51 -15.21 0.04
CA ASN A 48 1.76 -15.91 0.36
C ASN A 48 3.01 -15.12 -0.06
N ALA A 49 2.87 -13.88 -0.52
CA ALA A 49 4.02 -13.01 -0.81
C ALA A 49 4.53 -12.35 0.47
N LYS A 50 5.85 -12.10 0.52
CA LYS A 50 6.48 -11.27 1.55
C LYS A 50 6.87 -9.93 0.93
N VAL A 51 6.20 -8.86 1.33
CA VAL A 51 6.42 -7.52 0.77
C VAL A 51 6.87 -6.58 1.87
N THR A 52 8.05 -5.97 1.72
CA THR A 52 8.64 -5.01 2.66
C THR A 52 8.98 -3.72 1.92
N LEU A 53 8.07 -2.75 1.93
CA LEU A 53 8.23 -1.50 1.19
C LEU A 53 8.03 -0.28 2.08
N SER A 54 8.88 0.74 1.93
CA SER A 54 8.71 2.05 2.58
C SER A 54 8.74 3.21 1.59
N ALA A 55 7.82 4.16 1.81
CA ALA A 55 7.78 5.44 1.12
C ALA A 55 9.05 6.28 1.41
N PRO A 56 9.40 7.22 0.51
CA PRO A 56 10.42 8.23 0.82
C PRO A 56 9.97 9.13 1.97
N THR A 57 10.92 9.61 2.77
CA THR A 57 10.66 10.51 3.93
C THR A 57 10.82 11.99 3.58
N SER A 58 11.12 12.30 2.32
CA SER A 58 11.29 13.67 1.81
C SER A 58 11.01 13.73 0.30
N GLY A 59 10.93 14.95 -0.25
CA GLY A 59 10.64 15.18 -1.65
C GLY A 59 9.14 15.20 -1.97
N ALA A 60 8.80 15.31 -3.26
CA ALA A 60 7.43 15.53 -3.72
C ALA A 60 6.45 14.40 -3.34
N TYR A 61 6.95 13.17 -3.18
CA TYR A 61 6.16 11.99 -2.79
C TYR A 61 6.46 11.53 -1.36
N SER A 62 6.99 12.43 -0.51
CA SER A 62 7.22 12.13 0.90
C SER A 62 5.98 11.48 1.54
N GLY A 63 6.18 10.34 2.18
CA GLY A 63 5.11 9.58 2.83
C GLY A 63 4.19 8.81 1.89
N VAL A 64 4.32 8.89 0.56
CA VAL A 64 3.44 8.20 -0.40
C VAL A 64 4.12 6.94 -0.95
N LEU A 65 3.58 5.78 -0.62
CA LEU A 65 4.08 4.48 -1.10
C LEU A 65 3.37 4.03 -2.38
N PHE A 66 2.03 4.08 -2.40
CA PHE A 66 1.23 3.78 -3.58
C PHE A 66 0.35 4.96 -3.95
N TYR A 67 0.33 5.30 -5.23
CA TYR A 67 -0.49 6.37 -5.76
C TYR A 67 -1.27 5.88 -6.98
N GLY A 68 -2.59 5.81 -6.87
CA GLY A 68 -3.52 5.61 -7.98
C GLY A 68 -3.85 6.93 -8.65
N ASP A 69 -3.80 6.93 -9.97
CA ASP A 69 -4.16 8.08 -10.80
C ASP A 69 -5.60 8.56 -10.52
N ARG A 70 -5.72 9.86 -10.22
CA ARG A 70 -7.00 10.52 -9.90
C ARG A 70 -7.94 10.60 -11.11
N THR A 71 -7.38 10.52 -12.32
CA THR A 71 -8.14 10.55 -13.57
C THR A 71 -8.69 9.18 -13.96
N GLY A 72 -8.31 8.13 -13.22
CA GLY A 72 -8.82 6.77 -13.40
C GLY A 72 -10.33 6.63 -13.14
N THR A 73 -10.88 5.55 -13.68
CA THR A 73 -12.23 5.07 -13.39
C THR A 73 -12.24 4.19 -12.14
N ALA A 74 -13.44 3.83 -11.69
CA ALA A 74 -13.61 2.85 -10.63
C ALA A 74 -12.91 1.54 -11.00
N ALA A 75 -12.11 1.03 -10.07
CA ALA A 75 -11.43 -0.26 -10.16
C ALA A 75 -11.20 -0.79 -8.74
N GLN A 76 -10.64 -2.00 -8.63
CA GLN A 76 -10.37 -2.63 -7.34
C GLN A 76 -8.91 -3.07 -7.26
N SER A 77 -8.22 -2.61 -6.22
CA SER A 77 -6.86 -3.03 -5.89
C SER A 77 -6.86 -3.89 -4.62
N THR A 78 -6.09 -4.97 -4.63
CA THR A 78 -5.99 -5.93 -3.52
C THR A 78 -4.57 -5.96 -2.96
N PHE A 79 -4.45 -5.65 -1.68
CA PHE A 79 -3.23 -5.75 -0.89
C PHE A 79 -3.42 -6.92 0.09
N ASN A 80 -2.84 -8.06 -0.26
CA ASN A 80 -2.85 -9.25 0.58
C ASN A 80 -1.42 -9.74 0.83
N GLY A 81 -1.12 -10.01 2.10
CA GLY A 81 0.21 -10.39 2.56
C GLY A 81 0.16 -11.10 3.92
N THR A 82 1.29 -11.71 4.28
CA THR A 82 1.47 -12.46 5.52
C THR A 82 1.85 -11.56 6.72
N ALA A 83 1.93 -12.16 7.91
CA ALA A 83 2.53 -11.58 9.12
C ALA A 83 3.90 -10.94 8.89
N ASP A 84 4.69 -11.46 7.95
CA ASP A 84 6.03 -11.00 7.64
C ASP A 84 6.08 -9.84 6.62
N SER A 85 4.93 -9.41 6.11
CA SER A 85 4.82 -8.30 5.17
C SER A 85 4.66 -6.98 5.91
N LEU A 86 5.34 -5.95 5.41
CA LEU A 86 5.39 -4.60 5.95
C LEU A 86 5.26 -3.57 4.83
N LEU A 87 4.20 -2.77 4.90
CA LEU A 87 4.05 -1.56 4.09
C LEU A 87 4.21 -0.36 5.03
N THR A 88 4.94 0.66 4.59
CA THR A 88 5.14 1.88 5.37
C THR A 88 4.97 3.09 4.45
N GLY A 89 3.96 3.92 4.73
CA GLY A 89 3.55 5.04 3.89
C GLY A 89 2.06 5.02 3.54
N ALA A 90 1.65 5.99 2.75
CA ALA A 90 0.29 6.16 2.29
C ALA A 90 -0.01 5.30 1.04
N ILE A 91 -1.17 4.67 1.05
CA ILE A 91 -1.82 3.97 -0.06
C ILE A 91 -2.98 4.87 -0.51
N TYR A 92 -2.77 5.60 -1.60
CA TYR A 92 -3.70 6.62 -2.08
C TYR A 92 -4.39 6.17 -3.38
N PHE A 93 -5.66 5.77 -3.30
CA PHE A 93 -6.49 5.29 -4.40
C PHE A 93 -7.90 5.90 -4.35
N PRO A 94 -8.04 7.22 -4.54
CA PRO A 94 -9.29 7.96 -4.26
C PRO A 94 -10.47 7.60 -5.17
N ARG A 95 -10.24 6.84 -6.25
CA ARG A 95 -11.25 6.41 -7.22
C ARG A 95 -11.48 4.90 -7.21
N GLN A 96 -10.70 4.15 -6.43
CA GLN A 96 -10.73 2.69 -6.44
C GLN A 96 -11.13 2.14 -5.08
N GLN A 97 -11.73 0.96 -5.09
CA GLN A 97 -11.87 0.15 -3.89
C GLN A 97 -10.52 -0.48 -3.55
N VAL A 98 -10.12 -0.38 -2.29
CA VAL A 98 -8.92 -1.03 -1.75
C VAL A 98 -9.35 -2.17 -0.83
N ASN A 99 -9.04 -3.39 -1.26
CA ASN A 99 -9.17 -4.60 -0.45
C ASN A 99 -7.85 -4.80 0.30
N TYR A 100 -7.84 -4.44 1.58
CA TYR A 100 -6.70 -4.64 2.47
C TYR A 100 -6.93 -5.91 3.29
N LEU A 101 -6.45 -7.03 2.76
CA LEU A 101 -6.78 -8.38 3.22
C LEU A 101 -5.50 -9.07 3.68
N GLY A 102 -5.08 -8.98 4.93
CA GLY A 102 -3.85 -9.67 5.37
C GLY A 102 -3.27 -9.14 6.65
N ASN A 103 -2.50 -9.96 7.35
CA ASN A 103 -1.93 -9.63 8.67
C ASN A 103 -0.62 -8.85 8.52
N PHE A 104 -0.61 -7.67 7.91
CA PHE A 104 0.61 -6.86 7.86
C PHE A 104 1.01 -6.45 9.29
N SER A 105 2.14 -6.95 9.80
CA SER A 105 2.59 -6.62 11.16
C SER A 105 3.19 -5.22 11.20
N GLY A 106 2.41 -4.27 11.68
CA GLY A 106 2.78 -2.85 11.82
C GLY A 106 3.79 -2.58 12.94
N ASN A 107 4.86 -3.36 13.07
CA ASN A 107 5.91 -3.08 14.04
C ASN A 107 6.85 -1.98 13.50
N GLY A 108 6.40 -0.72 13.68
CA GLY A 108 6.94 0.48 13.02
C GLY A 108 6.19 0.86 11.73
N GLY A 109 5.34 -0.04 11.24
CA GLY A 109 4.52 0.05 10.02
C GLY A 109 3.35 1.02 10.14
N CYS A 110 3.64 2.26 9.84
CA CYS A 110 2.67 3.32 9.75
C CYS A 110 2.13 3.36 8.32
N THR A 111 0.98 2.73 8.10
CA THR A 111 0.29 2.71 6.80
C THR A 111 -0.97 3.55 6.89
N GLN A 112 -1.09 4.54 6.02
CA GLN A 112 -2.30 5.33 5.85
C GLN A 112 -3.00 4.88 4.57
N VAL A 113 -4.31 4.60 4.62
CA VAL A 113 -5.06 4.17 3.44
C VAL A 113 -6.12 5.23 3.14
N VAL A 114 -6.07 5.79 1.94
CA VAL A 114 -7.06 6.74 1.42
C VAL A 114 -7.61 6.16 0.14
N ALA A 115 -8.86 5.71 0.16
CA ALA A 115 -9.52 5.12 -0.99
C ALA A 115 -10.99 5.54 -1.07
N ASP A 116 -11.65 5.27 -2.21
CA ASP A 116 -13.09 5.50 -2.35
C ASP A 116 -13.87 4.58 -1.40
N THR A 117 -13.50 3.30 -1.39
CA THR A 117 -14.04 2.29 -0.49
C THR A 117 -12.89 1.44 0.05
N ILE A 118 -12.88 1.16 1.35
CA ILE A 118 -11.87 0.30 1.98
C ILE A 118 -12.58 -0.94 2.52
N GLN A 119 -12.26 -2.11 1.96
CA GLN A 119 -12.65 -3.38 2.55
C GLN A 119 -11.48 -3.93 3.34
N TRP A 120 -11.69 -4.08 4.64
CA TRP A 120 -10.68 -4.60 5.56
C TRP A 120 -10.99 -6.04 5.92
N SER A 121 -9.97 -6.92 5.90
CA SER A 121 -10.05 -8.21 6.60
C SER A 121 -8.69 -8.63 7.17
N GLY A 122 -8.70 -9.24 8.37
CA GLY A 122 -7.51 -9.69 9.09
C GLY A 122 -7.27 -8.98 10.43
N SER A 123 -6.30 -9.49 11.20
CA SER A 123 -5.93 -9.01 12.53
C SER A 123 -4.77 -8.00 12.45
N THR A 124 -4.97 -6.89 11.74
CA THR A 124 -3.94 -5.85 11.60
C THR A 124 -4.08 -4.76 12.63
N THR A 125 -2.98 -4.41 13.29
CA THR A 125 -2.91 -3.23 14.15
C THR A 125 -2.64 -1.99 13.29
N ILE A 126 -3.67 -1.15 13.08
CA ILE A 126 -3.51 0.15 12.41
C ILE A 126 -3.01 1.15 13.44
N LYS A 127 -1.80 1.71 13.23
CA LYS A 127 -1.31 2.82 14.05
C LYS A 127 -1.60 4.14 13.35
N GLN A 128 -2.26 5.06 14.06
CA GLN A 128 -2.68 6.36 13.53
C GLN A 128 -1.57 7.42 13.58
N ASN A 129 -0.65 7.34 14.55
CA ASN A 129 0.39 8.36 14.72
C ASN A 129 1.65 8.01 13.91
N CYS A 130 1.79 8.65 12.76
CA CYS A 130 2.86 8.43 11.80
C CYS A 130 3.81 9.63 11.62
N LYS A 131 3.73 10.62 12.53
CA LYS A 131 4.52 11.87 12.46
C LYS A 131 6.03 11.63 12.35
N GLY A 132 6.56 10.59 12.98
CA GLY A 132 7.98 10.25 12.92
C GLY A 132 8.50 9.82 11.54
N LEU A 133 7.60 9.61 10.57
CA LEU A 133 7.93 9.18 9.20
C LEU A 133 7.57 10.25 8.15
N GLY A 134 7.30 11.49 8.57
CA GLY A 134 6.97 12.60 7.67
C GLY A 134 5.55 12.57 7.12
N MET A 135 4.65 11.79 7.75
CA MET A 135 3.22 11.78 7.44
C MET A 135 2.48 12.61 8.49
N ASP A 136 1.81 13.68 8.06
CA ASP A 136 0.90 14.43 8.90
C ASP A 136 -0.33 13.59 9.25
N ASP A 137 -0.96 13.91 10.37
CA ASP A 137 -2.22 13.30 10.77
C ASP A 137 -3.23 13.55 9.65
N ILE A 138 -3.69 12.48 8.99
CA ILE A 138 -4.92 12.58 8.19
C ILE A 138 -6.00 12.91 9.22
N PRO A 139 -6.78 14.01 9.06
CA PRO A 139 -7.98 14.20 9.83
C PRO A 139 -8.96 13.09 9.44
N ALA A 140 -8.77 11.91 10.02
CA ALA A 140 -9.59 10.76 9.80
C ALA A 140 -10.96 11.07 10.40
N ALA A 141 -11.99 11.10 9.57
CA ALA A 141 -13.32 10.81 10.09
C ALA A 141 -13.22 9.43 10.75
N LEU A 142 -13.57 9.36 12.04
CA LEU A 142 -13.57 8.15 12.85
C LEU A 142 -14.09 6.96 12.03
N SER A 143 -13.22 5.99 11.74
CA SER A 143 -13.66 4.74 11.13
C SER A 143 -14.39 3.93 12.20
N VAL A 144 -15.72 3.85 12.09
CA VAL A 144 -16.54 2.96 12.92
C VAL A 144 -16.36 1.55 12.40
N GLN A 145 -15.68 0.70 13.16
CA GLN A 145 -15.60 -0.73 12.91
C GLN A 145 -16.81 -1.41 13.56
N LEU A 146 -17.68 -2.03 12.76
CA LEU A 146 -18.65 -3.00 13.28
C LEU A 146 -17.88 -4.29 13.59
N VAL A 147 -17.82 -4.62 14.88
CA VAL A 147 -17.42 -5.94 15.36
C VAL A 147 -18.73 -6.69 15.62
N GLU A 148 -18.94 -7.79 14.90
CA GLU A 148 -19.96 -8.79 15.23
C GLU A 148 -19.32 -9.90 16.07
#